data_AF-A0A956RS67-F1
#
_entry.id   AF-A0A956RS67-F1
#
_cell.length_a   1.000
_cell.length_b   1.000
_cell.length_c   1.000
_cell.angle_alpha   90.00
_cell.angle_beta   90.00
_cell.angle_gamma   90.00
#
_symmetry.space_group_name_H-M   'P 1'
#
loop_
_entity.id
_entity.type
_entity.pdbx_description
1 polymer ?
#
loop_
_entity_poly.entity_id
_entity_poly.type
_entity_poly.pdbx_seq_one_letter_code
_entity_poly.pdbx_strand_id
1 'polypeptide(L)'
;MKKDPMVARVIEVLNDVLTAELTAVNQYFVHAEMCQNWGYDRLYHRIRMEAIDEMKHAESLIERVLFLGGIPNVQRLGKINIGETVPEQLKLDHAVEKDALVRL
;
A
#
# COMPACT_ATOMS: atom_id res chain seq x y z
N MET A 1 16.50 5.64 -23.00
CA MET A 1 16.03 5.36 -21.63
C MET A 1 15.94 3.87 -21.29
N LYS A 2 15.18 3.03 -22.00
CA LYS A 2 14.95 1.59 -21.62
C LYS A 2 16.18 0.66 -21.48
N LYS A 3 17.39 1.09 -21.83
CA LYS A 3 18.63 0.29 -21.75
C LYS A 3 19.63 0.81 -20.73
N ASP A 4 19.29 1.87 -20.00
CA ASP A 4 20.12 2.37 -18.91
C ASP A 4 19.94 1.46 -17.68
N PRO A 5 20.99 0.76 -17.21
CA PRO A 5 20.89 -0.13 -16.05
C PRO A 5 20.49 0.61 -14.77
N MET A 6 20.76 1.92 -14.67
CA MET A 6 20.33 2.72 -13.52
C MET A 6 18.82 2.95 -13.54
N VAL A 7 18.25 3.26 -14.71
CA VAL A 7 16.80 3.45 -14.87
C VAL A 7 16.05 2.14 -14.60
N ALA A 8 16.60 1.00 -15.04
CA ALA A 8 16.04 -0.31 -14.75
C ALA A 8 15.96 -0.58 -13.22
N ARG A 9 17.02 -0.27 -12.47
CA ARG A 9 17.03 -0.38 -11.01
C ARG A 9 16.04 0.54 -10.32
N VAL A 10 15.87 1.77 -10.81
CA VAL A 10 14.85 2.69 -10.27
C VAL A 10 13.45 2.13 -10.49
N ILE A 11 13.16 1.59 -11.68
CA ILE A 11 11.86 0.95 -11.97
C ILE A 11 11.62 -0.25 -11.05
N GLU A 12 12.64 -1.05 -10.76
CA GLU A 12 12.53 -2.19 -9.83
C GLU A 12 12.13 -1.72 -8.42
N VAL A 13 12.86 -0.73 -7.87
CA VAL A 13 12.56 -0.17 -6.55
C VAL A 13 11.16 0.45 -6.51
N LEU A 14 10.77 1.21 -7.53
CA LEU A 14 9.43 1.80 -7.60
C LEU A 14 8.32 0.72 -7.60
N ASN A 15 8.56 -0.42 -8.25
CA ASN A 15 7.63 -1.54 -8.21
C ASN A 15 7.61 -2.25 -6.84
N ASP A 16 8.73 -2.25 -6.11
CA ASP A 16 8.79 -2.79 -4.75
C ASP A 16 8.03 -1.89 -3.77
N VAL A 17 8.13 -0.57 -3.92
CA VAL A 17 7.31 0.39 -3.15
C VAL A 17 5.84 0.26 -3.55
N LEU A 18 5.52 0.17 -4.85
CA LEU A 18 4.14 -0.04 -5.32
C LEU A 18 3.50 -1.31 -4.72
N THR A 19 4.29 -2.37 -4.56
CA THR A 19 3.84 -3.59 -3.90
C THR A 19 3.46 -3.33 -2.43
N ALA A 20 4.24 -2.51 -1.71
CA ALA A 20 3.93 -2.13 -0.34
C ALA A 20 2.62 -1.31 -0.27
N GLU A 21 2.47 -0.28 -1.11
CA GLU A 21 1.26 0.56 -1.10
C GLU A 21 0.01 -0.26 -1.41
N LEU A 22 0.06 -1.12 -2.44
CA LEU A 22 -1.09 -1.97 -2.77
C LEU A 22 -1.41 -2.99 -1.67
N THR A 23 -0.41 -3.44 -0.90
CA THR A 23 -0.63 -4.31 0.27
C THR A 23 -1.33 -3.54 1.39
N ALA A 24 -0.85 -2.32 1.69
CA ALA A 24 -1.44 -1.44 2.69
C ALA A 24 -2.89 -1.09 2.35
N VAL A 25 -3.15 -0.65 1.11
CA VAL A 25 -4.50 -0.37 0.59
C VAL A 25 -5.46 -1.51 0.88
N ASN A 26 -5.11 -2.75 0.51
CA ASN A 26 -5.98 -3.90 0.69
C ASN A 26 -6.20 -4.24 2.18
N GLN A 27 -5.16 -4.14 3.01
CA GLN A 27 -5.28 -4.40 4.45
C GLN A 27 -6.18 -3.35 5.13
N TYR A 28 -5.91 -2.06 4.88
CA TYR A 28 -6.65 -0.95 5.46
C TYR A 28 -8.12 -0.95 5.01
N PHE A 29 -8.40 -1.27 3.75
CA PHE A 29 -9.79 -1.40 3.30
C PHE A 29 -10.55 -2.47 4.08
N VAL A 30 -9.98 -3.67 4.24
CA VAL A 30 -10.65 -4.73 4.99
C VAL A 30 -10.86 -4.31 6.44
N HIS A 31 -9.86 -3.74 7.11
CA HIS A 31 -10.01 -3.23 8.48
C HIS A 31 -11.05 -2.12 8.61
N ALA A 32 -11.12 -1.20 7.65
CA ALA A 32 -12.13 -0.15 7.62
C ALA A 32 -13.54 -0.75 7.51
N GLU A 33 -13.78 -1.63 6.53
CA GLU A 33 -15.10 -2.25 6.33
C GLU A 33 -15.51 -3.13 7.53
N MET A 34 -14.56 -3.79 8.19
CA MET A 34 -14.81 -4.47 9.47
C MET A 34 -15.24 -3.49 10.56
N CYS A 35 -14.54 -2.37 10.72
CA CYS A 35 -14.94 -1.31 11.66
C CYS A 35 -16.33 -0.76 11.36
N GLN A 36 -16.68 -0.59 10.08
CA GLN A 36 -18.02 -0.17 9.69
C GLN A 36 -19.07 -1.21 10.08
N ASN A 37 -18.83 -2.47 9.77
CA ASN A 37 -19.73 -3.58 10.11
C ASN A 37 -19.91 -3.74 11.64
N TRP A 38 -18.90 -3.39 12.44
CA TRP A 38 -18.98 -3.39 13.90
C TRP A 38 -19.60 -2.13 14.51
N GLY A 39 -19.97 -1.13 13.69
CA GLY A 39 -20.58 0.13 14.14
C GLY A 39 -19.57 1.16 14.67
N TYR A 40 -18.29 1.03 14.34
CA TYR A 40 -17.24 1.98 14.74
C TYR A 40 -16.99 3.07 13.68
N ASP A 41 -17.96 3.95 13.45
CA ASP A 41 -17.93 4.94 12.36
C ASP A 41 -16.68 5.83 12.35
N ARG A 42 -16.20 6.27 13.52
CA ARG A 42 -14.99 7.09 13.62
C ARG A 42 -13.75 6.35 13.12
N LEU A 43 -13.62 5.07 13.45
CA LEU A 43 -12.50 4.24 13.03
C LEU A 43 -12.61 3.92 11.54
N TYR A 44 -13.83 3.56 11.08
CA TYR A 44 -14.10 3.37 9.66
C TYR A 44 -13.63 4.56 8.82
N HIS A 45 -14.09 5.76 9.13
CA HIS A 45 -13.74 6.95 8.36
C HIS A 45 -12.23 7.24 8.38
N ARG A 46 -11.56 7.00 9.52
CA ARG A 46 -10.12 7.23 9.62
C ARG A 46 -9.34 6.20 8.80
N ILE A 47 -9.58 4.91 9.01
CA ILE A 47 -8.83 3.84 8.33
C ILE A 47 -9.12 3.85 6.82
N ARG A 48 -10.36 4.13 6.42
CA ARG A 48 -10.71 4.30 5.00
C ARG A 48 -9.99 5.47 4.35
N MET A 49 -9.80 6.58 5.08
CA MET A 49 -9.02 7.72 4.59
C MET A 49 -7.56 7.32 4.33
N GLU A 50 -6.93 6.58 5.26
CA GLU A 50 -5.58 6.06 5.05
C GLU A 50 -5.52 5.14 3.82
N ALA A 51 -6.46 4.21 3.67
CA ALA A 51 -6.53 3.34 2.50
C ALA A 51 -6.59 4.13 1.18
N ILE A 52 -7.38 5.22 1.15
CA ILE A 52 -7.50 6.10 -0.02
C ILE A 52 -6.22 6.91 -0.26
N ASP A 53 -5.53 7.34 0.79
CA ASP A 53 -4.27 8.07 0.66
C ASP A 53 -3.17 7.15 0.07
N GLU A 54 -3.10 5.89 0.50
CA GLU A 54 -2.20 4.91 -0.11
C GLU A 54 -2.56 4.57 -1.57
N MET A 55 -3.84 4.63 -1.95
CA MET A 55 -4.23 4.51 -3.36
C MET A 55 -3.63 5.64 -4.22
N LYS A 56 -3.58 6.87 -3.70
CA LYS A 56 -2.97 8.01 -4.41
C LYS A 56 -1.46 7.85 -4.51
N HIS A 57 -0.82 7.29 -3.48
CA HIS A 57 0.60 6.95 -3.55
C HIS A 57 0.87 5.88 -4.61
N ALA A 58 0.08 4.81 -4.65
CA ALA A 58 0.15 3.79 -5.69
C ALA A 58 -0.05 4.38 -7.11
N GLU A 59 -1.00 5.29 -7.29
CA GLU A 59 -1.22 6.01 -8.56
C GLU A 59 0.03 6.79 -8.99
N SER A 60 0.61 7.59 -8.09
CA SER A 60 1.85 8.37 -8.34
C SER A 60 3.04 7.47 -8.73
N LEU A 61 3.18 6.30 -8.07
CA LEU A 61 4.21 5.32 -8.41
C LEU A 61 3.98 4.70 -9.78
N ILE A 62 2.73 4.36 -10.11
CA ILE A 62 2.34 3.84 -11.44
C ILE A 62 2.70 4.85 -12.53
N GLU A 63 2.31 6.12 -12.36
CA GLU A 63 2.64 7.20 -13.29
C GLU A 63 4.16 7.31 -13.47
N ARG A 64 4.93 7.24 -12.38
CA ARG A 64 6.39 7.33 -12.42
C ARG A 64 7.04 6.15 -13.15
N VAL A 65 6.57 4.93 -12.90
CA VAL A 65 7.06 3.73 -13.60
C VAL A 65 6.79 3.84 -15.11
N LEU A 66 5.58 4.27 -15.49
CA LEU A 66 5.21 4.47 -16.88
C LEU A 66 6.04 5.58 -17.54
N PHE A 67 6.28 6.70 -16.84
CA PHE A 67 7.13 7.79 -17.31
C PHE A 67 8.56 7.32 -17.62
N LEU A 68 9.11 6.42 -16.82
CA LEU A 68 10.43 5.83 -17.04
C LEU A 68 10.43 4.74 -18.14
N GLY A 69 9.26 4.41 -18.70
CA GLY A 69 9.08 3.42 -19.75
C GLY A 69 9.03 1.98 -19.26
N GLY A 70 8.83 1.77 -17.95
CA GLY A 70 8.62 0.48 -17.32
C GLY A 70 7.17 -0.01 -17.41
N ILE A 71 6.91 -1.17 -16.81
CA ILE A 71 5.56 -1.73 -16.64
C ILE A 71 5.29 -1.79 -15.13
N PRO A 72 4.25 -1.10 -14.63
CA PRO A 72 3.87 -1.18 -13.22
C PRO A 72 3.33 -2.57 -12.89
N ASN A 73 3.79 -3.16 -11.79
CA ASN A 73 3.38 -4.46 -11.32
C ASN A 73 2.33 -4.33 -10.22
N VAL A 74 1.07 -4.42 -10.63
CA VAL A 74 -0.10 -4.41 -9.72
C VAL A 74 -0.53 -5.82 -9.29
N GLN A 75 0.16 -6.85 -9.75
CA GLN A 75 -0.17 -8.25 -9.45
C GLN A 75 0.58 -8.74 -8.20
N ARG A 76 1.73 -8.14 -7.91
CA ARG A 76 2.53 -8.48 -6.73
C ARG A 76 1.97 -7.76 -5.51
N LEU A 77 1.58 -8.55 -4.51
CA LEU A 77 1.16 -8.10 -3.19
C LEU A 77 2.00 -8.81 -2.13
N GLY A 78 2.25 -8.11 -1.03
CA GLY A 78 2.77 -8.68 0.20
C GLY A 78 1.71 -9.48 0.95
N LYS A 79 2.09 -10.00 2.12
CA LYS A 79 1.15 -10.68 3.00
C LYS A 79 0.22 -9.65 3.64
N ILE A 80 -1.08 -9.79 3.39
CA ILE A 80 -2.12 -9.04 4.07
C ILE A 80 -2.43 -9.75 5.40
N ASN A 81 -2.41 -9.01 6.51
CA ASN A 81 -2.73 -9.55 7.83
C ASN A 81 -4.01 -8.89 8.34
N ILE A 82 -5.07 -9.66 8.50
CA ILE A 82 -6.37 -9.16 8.94
C ILE A 82 -6.53 -9.40 10.44
N GLY A 83 -6.66 -8.32 11.22
CA GLY A 83 -6.89 -8.39 12.65
C GLY A 83 -8.35 -8.65 12.99
N GLU A 84 -8.61 -9.52 13.97
CA GLU A 84 -9.95 -9.90 14.41
C GLU A 84 -10.54 -8.91 15.44
N THR A 85 -9.69 -8.05 16.01
CA THR A 85 -10.07 -6.99 16.96
C THR A 85 -9.43 -5.66 16.59
N VAL A 86 -10.05 -4.54 16.97
CA VAL A 86 -9.50 -3.19 16.70
C VAL A 86 -8.04 -3.01 17.17
N PRO A 87 -7.63 -3.44 18.39
CA PRO A 87 -6.23 -3.33 18.80
C PRO A 87 -5.27 -4.15 17.93
N GLU A 88 -5.72 -5.31 17.45
CA GLU A 88 -4.92 -6.13 16.53
C GLU A 88 -4.79 -5.47 15.15
N GLN A 89 -5.90 -4.94 14.61
CA GLN A 89 -5.91 -4.19 13.36
C GLN A 89 -4.89 -3.05 13.40
N LEU A 90 -4.97 -2.18 14.42
CA LEU A 90 -4.04 -1.06 14.58
C LEU A 90 -2.57 -1.50 14.72
N LYS A 91 -2.31 -2.63 15.40
CA LYS A 91 -0.96 -3.17 15.54
C LYS A 91 -0.42 -3.68 14.20
N LEU A 92 -1.25 -4.36 13.42
CA LEU A 92 -0.90 -4.88 12.09
C LEU A 92 -0.75 -3.74 11.08
N ASP A 93 -1.58 -2.72 11.16
CA ASP A 93 -1.50 -1.54 10.30
C ASP A 93 -0.24 -0.74 10.56
N HIS A 94 0.11 -0.53 11.83
CA HIS A 94 1.39 0.08 12.22
C HIS A 94 2.61 -0.75 11.79
N ALA A 95 2.48 -2.08 11.75
CA ALA A 95 3.56 -2.95 11.26
C ALA A 95 3.77 -2.75 9.75
N VAL A 96 2.68 -2.59 8.97
CA VAL A 96 2.76 -2.28 7.54
C VAL A 96 3.49 -0.95 7.31
N GLU A 97 3.17 0.10 8.07
CA GLU A 97 3.85 1.40 7.97
C GLU A 97 5.36 1.28 8.28
N LYS A 98 5.72 0.54 9.33
CA LYS A 98 7.12 0.31 9.69
C LYS A 98 7.89 -0.45 8.62
N ASP A 99 7.26 -1.46 8.02
CA ASP A 99 7.88 -2.23 6.96
C ASP A 99 8.06 -1.37 5.70
N ALA A 100 7.15 -0.43 5.42
CA ALA A 100 7.28 0.52 4.32
C ALA A 100 8.50 1.45 4.50
N LEU A 101 8.81 1.90 5.72
CA LEU A 101 9.99 2.75 6.00
C LEU A 101 11.32 2.08 5.66
N VAL A 102 11.42 0.75 5.70
CA VAL A 102 12.66 0.02 5.35
C VAL A 102 12.92 0.05 3.83
N ARG A 103 11.91 0.42 3.03
CA ARG A 103 11.97 0.44 1.56
C ARG A 103 12.32 1.83 0.98
N LEU A 104 12.45 2.85 1.83
CA LEU A 104 12.82 4.23 1.51
C LEU A 104 14.28 4.52 1.85
#